data_AF-A0A7C7TC54-F1
#
_entry.id   AF-A0A7C7TC54-F1
#
_cell.length_a   1.000
_cell.length_b   1.000
_cell.length_c   1.000
_cell.angle_alpha   90.00
_cell.angle_beta   90.00
_cell.angle_gamma   90.00
#
_symmetry.space_group_name_H-M   'P 1'
#
loop_
_entity.id
_entity.type
_entity.pdbx_description
1 polymer ?
#
loop_
_entity_poly.entity_id
_entity_poly.type
_entity_poly.pdbx_seq_one_letter_code
_entity_poly.pdbx_strand_id
1 'polypeptide(L)'
;YQAPAKIDDQIKIEDDLFVRAYDKCVLCYKCVEACGDDAQHTFAIAIAGRGFDARVSTEYDVALPESACVYCGNCVGVCPTNALQFKTEFDLRDASDWRPSEQKVTETVCSYCGVGCSLELHTQDNQIVKVTSPSDHSVTSGHLCIKGRFGWQYVHAPEFKPKEAP
;
A
#
# COMPACT_ATOMS: atom_id res chain seq x y z
N TYR A 1 -8.36 21.92 -28.79
CA TYR A 1 -7.64 20.86 -28.06
C TYR A 1 -8.63 19.79 -27.68
N GLN A 2 -8.34 18.52 -27.95
CA GLN A 2 -9.17 17.41 -27.52
C GLN A 2 -8.77 17.04 -26.08
N ALA A 3 -9.74 16.74 -25.22
CA ALA A 3 -9.44 16.34 -23.85
C ALA A 3 -8.59 15.05 -23.86
N PRO A 4 -7.55 14.94 -23.02
CA PRO A 4 -6.74 13.74 -22.96
C PRO A 4 -7.61 12.55 -22.54
N ALA A 5 -7.49 11.43 -23.25
CA ALA A 5 -8.11 10.18 -22.85
C ALA A 5 -7.47 9.70 -21.54
N LYS A 6 -8.30 9.31 -20.58
CA LYS A 6 -7.84 8.68 -19.33
C LYS A 6 -7.95 7.16 -19.47
N ILE A 7 -7.10 6.46 -18.75
CA ILE A 7 -7.26 5.03 -18.51
C ILE A 7 -8.55 4.86 -17.70
N ASP A 8 -9.52 4.14 -18.25
CA ASP A 8 -10.80 3.81 -17.62
C ASP A 8 -10.76 2.36 -17.11
N ASP A 9 -9.82 2.12 -16.20
CA ASP A 9 -9.69 0.84 -15.52
C ASP A 9 -10.58 0.83 -14.27
N GLN A 10 -11.32 -0.25 -14.08
CA GLN A 10 -12.07 -0.45 -12.85
C GLN A 10 -11.13 -0.51 -11.66
N ILE A 11 -11.52 0.15 -10.56
CA ILE A 11 -10.80 0.10 -9.29
C ILE A 11 -10.80 -1.35 -8.82
N LYS A 12 -9.60 -1.92 -8.63
CA LYS A 12 -9.44 -3.29 -8.13
C LYS A 12 -9.22 -3.25 -6.62
N ILE A 13 -10.21 -3.74 -5.88
CA ILE A 13 -10.12 -3.97 -4.43
C ILE A 13 -9.73 -5.44 -4.27
N GLU A 14 -8.45 -5.70 -3.95
CA GLU A 14 -7.94 -7.08 -3.83
C GLU A 14 -8.31 -7.68 -2.47
N ASP A 15 -8.17 -6.89 -1.41
CA ASP A 15 -8.37 -7.26 -0.02
C ASP A 15 -8.62 -6.02 0.85
N ASP A 16 -8.63 -6.22 2.17
CA ASP A 16 -8.77 -5.15 3.17
C ASP A 16 -7.46 -4.40 3.47
N LEU A 17 -6.38 -4.64 2.72
CA LEU A 17 -5.06 -4.03 2.94
C LEU A 17 -4.82 -2.85 2.00
N PHE A 18 -4.99 -3.04 0.68
CA PHE A 18 -4.75 -1.97 -0.30
C PHE A 18 -5.57 -2.06 -1.58
N VAL A 19 -5.66 -0.93 -2.29
CA VAL A 19 -6.49 -0.72 -3.48
C VAL A 19 -5.62 -0.36 -4.69
N ARG A 20 -6.01 -0.83 -5.88
CA ARG A 20 -5.43 -0.46 -7.18
C ARG A 20 -6.42 0.39 -7.97
N ALA A 21 -6.17 1.70 -8.03
CA ALA A 21 -6.95 2.71 -8.76
C ALA A 21 -6.09 3.29 -9.89
N TYR A 22 -5.94 2.54 -10.99
CA TYR A 22 -5.00 2.89 -12.06
C TYR A 22 -5.43 4.09 -12.93
N ASP A 23 -6.66 4.56 -12.79
CA ASP A 23 -7.13 5.85 -13.34
C ASP A 23 -6.32 7.05 -12.81
N LYS A 24 -5.68 6.90 -11.63
CA LYS A 24 -4.77 7.88 -11.02
C LYS A 24 -3.30 7.64 -11.38
N CYS A 25 -2.97 6.58 -12.13
CA CYS A 25 -1.60 6.24 -12.45
C CYS A 25 -1.03 7.22 -13.49
N VAL A 26 0.18 7.72 -13.22
CA VAL A 26 0.92 8.59 -14.15
C VAL A 26 2.09 7.88 -14.83
N LEU A 27 2.12 6.54 -14.77
CA LEU A 27 3.18 5.69 -15.33
C LEU A 27 4.59 6.18 -14.95
N CYS A 28 4.82 6.39 -13.65
CA CYS A 28 6.13 6.84 -13.14
C CYS A 28 7.11 5.69 -12.81
N TYR A 29 6.69 4.43 -12.99
CA TYR A 29 7.50 3.21 -12.82
C TYR A 29 8.00 2.89 -11.39
N LYS A 30 7.94 3.82 -10.44
CA LYS A 30 8.37 3.61 -9.03
C LYS A 30 7.84 2.32 -8.39
N CYS A 31 6.56 2.00 -8.63
CA CYS A 31 5.96 0.78 -8.07
C CYS A 31 6.54 -0.51 -8.67
N VAL A 32 6.93 -0.48 -9.94
CA VAL A 32 7.58 -1.61 -10.65
C VAL A 32 9.01 -1.76 -10.14
N GLU A 33 9.76 -0.68 -9.99
CA GLU A 33 11.12 -0.68 -9.44
C GLU A 33 11.13 -1.22 -7.99
N ALA A 34 10.22 -0.74 -7.13
CA ALA A 34 10.07 -1.25 -5.76
C ALA A 34 9.65 -2.73 -5.70
N CYS A 35 8.91 -3.24 -6.69
CA CYS A 35 8.56 -4.65 -6.77
C CYS A 35 9.72 -5.52 -7.27
N GLY A 36 10.58 -4.93 -8.11
CA GLY A 36 11.80 -5.53 -8.64
C GLY A 36 13.04 -5.15 -7.83
N ASP A 37 14.01 -4.57 -8.53
CA ASP A 37 15.40 -4.42 -8.09
C ASP A 37 15.58 -3.52 -6.85
N ASP A 38 14.69 -2.56 -6.62
CA ASP A 38 14.90 -1.58 -5.55
C ASP A 38 14.57 -2.12 -4.15
N ALA A 39 13.69 -3.13 -4.06
CA ALA A 39 13.31 -3.68 -2.76
C ALA A 39 13.00 -5.17 -2.79
N GLN A 40 11.90 -5.57 -3.42
CA GLN A 40 11.32 -6.89 -3.14
C GLN A 40 11.92 -8.02 -3.98
N HIS A 41 12.48 -7.73 -5.16
CA HIS A 41 13.02 -8.70 -6.11
C HIS A 41 12.02 -9.81 -6.50
N THR A 42 10.71 -9.51 -6.47
CA THR A 42 9.66 -10.48 -6.80
C THR A 42 9.08 -10.28 -8.19
N PHE A 43 9.23 -9.08 -8.77
CA PHE A 43 8.81 -8.75 -10.13
C PHE A 43 7.34 -9.08 -10.45
N ALA A 44 6.48 -9.07 -9.43
CA ALA A 44 5.07 -9.44 -9.54
C ALA A 44 4.20 -8.41 -10.29
N ILE A 45 4.74 -7.20 -10.55
CA ILE A 45 4.10 -6.20 -11.41
C ILE A 45 5.13 -5.61 -12.35
N ALA A 46 4.70 -5.33 -13.58
CA ALA A 46 5.48 -4.72 -14.65
C ALA A 46 4.59 -3.78 -15.48
N ILE A 47 5.16 -3.13 -16.50
CA ILE A 47 4.37 -2.41 -17.50
C ILE A 47 4.01 -3.34 -18.64
N ALA A 48 2.71 -3.48 -18.89
CA ALA A 48 2.15 -4.14 -20.05
C ALA A 48 1.60 -3.10 -21.05
N GLY A 49 1.52 -3.49 -22.33
CA GLY A 49 1.03 -2.61 -23.39
C GLY A 49 2.08 -1.60 -23.87
N ARG A 50 1.64 -0.64 -24.69
CA ARG A 50 2.48 0.42 -25.27
C ARG A 50 1.67 1.66 -25.58
N GLY A 51 2.32 2.82 -25.64
CA GLY A 51 1.65 4.08 -25.95
C GLY A 51 0.52 4.37 -24.97
N PHE A 52 -0.68 4.69 -25.47
CA PHE A 52 -1.85 4.96 -24.64
C PHE A 52 -2.41 3.72 -23.92
N ASP A 53 -2.02 2.51 -24.32
CA ASP A 53 -2.45 1.26 -23.69
C ASP A 53 -1.47 0.78 -22.59
N ALA A 54 -0.42 1.56 -22.29
CA ALA A 54 0.55 1.21 -21.27
C ALA A 54 -0.08 1.26 -19.87
N ARG A 55 0.01 0.15 -19.13
CA ARG A 55 -0.55 0.03 -17.78
C ARG A 55 0.31 -0.86 -16.88
N VAL A 56 0.19 -0.66 -15.57
CA VAL A 56 0.77 -1.58 -14.59
C VAL A 56 -0.06 -2.87 -14.58
N SER A 57 0.59 -4.01 -14.74
CA SER A 57 -0.05 -5.33 -14.77
C SER A 57 0.81 -6.35 -14.04
N THR A 58 0.17 -7.40 -13.54
CA THR A 58 0.81 -8.65 -13.12
C THR A 58 1.18 -9.49 -14.34
N GLU A 59 1.96 -10.57 -14.13
CA GLU A 59 2.11 -11.60 -15.17
C GLU A 59 0.74 -12.14 -15.61
N TYR A 60 0.53 -12.26 -16.92
CA TYR A 60 -0.73 -12.72 -17.52
C TYR A 60 -2.00 -11.93 -17.13
N ASP A 61 -1.88 -10.74 -16.52
CA ASP A 61 -3.01 -9.90 -16.06
C ASP A 61 -3.94 -10.61 -15.06
N VAL A 62 -3.37 -11.47 -14.21
CA VAL A 62 -4.08 -12.17 -13.13
C VAL A 62 -4.23 -11.31 -11.87
N ALA A 63 -5.06 -11.74 -10.91
CA ALA A 63 -5.18 -11.06 -9.62
C ALA A 63 -3.86 -11.17 -8.82
N LEU A 64 -3.61 -10.26 -7.87
CA LEU A 64 -2.36 -10.33 -7.08
C LEU A 64 -2.17 -11.64 -6.29
N PRO A 65 -3.20 -12.28 -5.71
CA PRO A 65 -3.02 -13.58 -5.05
C PRO A 65 -2.65 -14.72 -6.01
N GLU A 66 -2.93 -14.54 -7.30
CA GLU A 66 -2.64 -15.50 -8.36
C GLU A 66 -1.30 -15.22 -9.05
N SER A 67 -0.62 -14.13 -8.68
CA SER A 67 0.70 -13.74 -9.17
C SER A 67 1.79 -14.03 -8.15
N ALA A 68 3.04 -13.71 -8.50
CA ALA A 68 4.19 -13.79 -7.60
C ALA A 68 4.14 -12.80 -6.41
N CYS A 69 3.06 -12.03 -6.24
CA CYS A 69 2.96 -11.00 -5.21
C CYS A 69 3.02 -11.59 -3.79
N VAL A 70 3.96 -11.10 -2.99
CA VAL A 70 4.10 -11.47 -1.56
C VAL A 70 3.44 -10.47 -0.59
N TYR A 71 2.62 -9.54 -1.10
CA TYR A 71 1.87 -8.56 -0.31
C TYR A 71 2.73 -7.65 0.58
N CYS A 72 3.98 -7.36 0.19
CA CYS A 72 4.86 -6.49 0.99
C CYS A 72 4.36 -5.03 1.08
N GLY A 73 3.61 -4.55 0.08
CA GLY A 73 3.08 -3.19 0.04
C GLY A 73 4.13 -2.09 -0.19
N ASN A 74 5.36 -2.43 -0.62
CA ASN A 74 6.36 -1.41 -0.95
C ASN A 74 5.92 -0.57 -2.17
N CYS A 75 5.18 -1.16 -3.11
CA CYS A 75 4.56 -0.45 -4.23
C CYS A 75 3.55 0.63 -3.79
N VAL A 76 2.82 0.38 -2.69
CA VAL A 76 1.92 1.36 -2.04
C VAL A 76 2.74 2.48 -1.39
N GLY A 77 3.84 2.13 -0.71
CA GLY A 77 4.71 3.10 -0.04
C GLY A 77 5.38 4.12 -0.97
N VAL A 78 5.58 3.77 -2.25
CA VAL A 78 6.26 4.63 -3.24
C VAL A 78 5.32 5.31 -4.25
N CYS A 79 4.02 4.98 -4.25
CA CYS A 79 3.09 5.50 -5.24
C CYS A 79 2.76 6.98 -4.97
N PRO A 80 3.14 7.92 -5.87
CA PRO A 80 2.97 9.34 -5.59
C PRO A 80 1.54 9.85 -5.83
N THR A 81 0.70 9.09 -6.52
CA THR A 81 -0.64 9.52 -6.95
C THR A 81 -1.78 8.76 -6.28
N ASN A 82 -1.45 7.86 -5.34
CA ASN A 82 -2.41 6.94 -4.73
C ASN A 82 -3.08 6.00 -5.74
N ALA A 83 -2.46 5.74 -6.90
CA ALA A 83 -2.92 4.66 -7.78
C ALA A 83 -2.76 3.28 -7.10
N LEU A 84 -1.79 3.17 -6.21
CA LEU A 84 -1.68 2.10 -5.22
C LEU A 84 -1.72 2.77 -3.85
N GLN A 85 -2.70 2.44 -3.02
CA GLN A 85 -2.92 3.12 -1.73
C GLN A 85 -3.53 2.17 -0.71
N PHE A 86 -3.36 2.48 0.58
CA PHE A 86 -4.02 1.75 1.66
C PHE A 86 -5.54 1.75 1.47
N LYS A 87 -6.20 0.64 1.80
CA LYS A 87 -7.67 0.53 1.75
C LYS A 87 -8.32 1.58 2.65
N THR A 88 -7.78 1.77 3.85
CA THR A 88 -8.21 2.80 4.80
C THR A 88 -8.04 4.22 4.28
N GLU A 89 -6.93 4.55 3.62
CA GLU A 89 -6.76 5.86 2.97
C GLU A 89 -7.75 6.04 1.81
N PHE A 90 -7.97 5.01 1.00
CA PHE A 90 -8.94 5.03 -0.08
C PHE A 90 -10.36 5.31 0.44
N ASP A 91 -10.80 4.57 1.46
CA ASP A 91 -12.15 4.69 2.03
C ASP A 91 -12.40 6.05 2.67
N LEU A 92 -11.42 6.56 3.42
CA LEU A 92 -11.50 7.89 4.01
C LEU A 92 -11.55 8.98 2.92
N ARG A 93 -10.82 8.81 1.81
CA ARG A 93 -10.88 9.76 0.69
C ARG A 93 -12.24 9.71 -0.01
N ASP A 94 -12.80 8.53 -0.23
CA ASP A 94 -14.13 8.35 -0.82
C ASP A 94 -15.22 8.99 0.05
N ALA A 95 -15.12 8.80 1.37
CA ALA A 95 -15.99 9.43 2.37
C ALA A 95 -15.73 10.94 2.57
N SER A 96 -14.78 11.54 1.83
CA SER A 96 -14.33 12.93 2.02
C SER A 96 -13.84 13.25 3.43
N ASP A 97 -13.35 12.24 4.14
CA ASP A 97 -12.91 12.28 5.54
C ASP A 97 -11.40 12.12 5.71
N TRP A 98 -10.64 12.07 4.61
CA TRP A 98 -9.18 12.04 4.67
C TRP A 98 -8.61 13.43 4.98
N ARG A 99 -8.13 13.63 6.21
CA ARG A 99 -7.65 14.93 6.74
C ARG A 99 -6.16 14.88 7.09
N PRO A 100 -5.26 14.94 6.09
CA PRO A 100 -3.82 14.76 6.31
C PRO A 100 -3.21 15.86 7.19
N SER A 101 -3.79 17.07 7.21
CA SER A 101 -3.35 18.17 8.07
C SER A 101 -3.65 17.96 9.54
N GLU A 102 -4.60 17.08 9.88
CA GLU A 102 -4.98 16.75 11.26
C GLU A 102 -4.31 15.47 11.75
N GLN A 103 -3.64 14.74 10.86
CA GLN A 103 -3.00 13.48 11.21
C GLN A 103 -1.75 13.71 12.06
N LYS A 104 -1.63 12.93 13.13
CA LYS A 104 -0.41 12.85 13.92
C LYS A 104 0.44 11.68 13.42
N VAL A 105 1.69 11.97 13.07
CA VAL A 105 2.69 10.96 12.75
C VAL A 105 3.49 10.63 14.01
N THR A 106 3.50 9.37 14.40
CA THR A 106 4.30 8.89 15.55
C THR A 106 5.31 7.86 15.06
N GLU A 107 6.59 8.14 15.26
CA GLU A 107 7.66 7.19 14.95
C GLU A 107 7.79 6.13 16.06
N THR A 108 7.92 4.88 15.67
CA THR A 108 8.08 3.74 16.60
C THR A 108 8.83 2.59 15.93
N VAL A 109 9.03 1.49 16.66
CA VAL A 109 9.73 0.29 16.17
C VAL A 109 8.73 -0.84 15.97
N CYS A 110 8.81 -1.50 14.81
CA CYS A 110 8.02 -2.68 14.48
C CYS A 110 8.35 -3.84 15.44
N SER A 111 7.34 -4.40 16.10
CA SER A 111 7.48 -5.46 17.10
C SER A 111 7.34 -6.89 16.55
N TYR A 112 7.14 -7.04 15.24
CA TYR A 112 6.81 -8.35 14.65
C TYR A 112 7.98 -9.33 14.54
N CYS A 113 9.21 -8.85 14.44
CA CYS A 113 10.40 -9.68 14.34
C CYS A 113 11.64 -8.91 14.84
N GLY A 114 12.77 -9.60 14.95
CA GLY A 114 14.03 -9.03 15.45
C GLY A 114 14.73 -8.01 14.53
N VAL A 115 14.19 -7.72 13.33
CA VAL A 115 14.76 -6.69 12.44
C VAL A 115 14.56 -5.29 13.02
N GLY A 116 13.43 -5.04 13.68
CA GLY A 116 13.14 -3.75 14.31
C GLY A 116 13.04 -2.58 13.33
N CYS A 117 12.29 -2.75 12.22
CA CYS A 117 12.07 -1.67 11.25
C CYS A 117 11.41 -0.46 11.92
N SER A 118 11.86 0.76 11.60
CA SER A 118 11.19 2.00 12.04
C SER A 118 9.89 2.20 11.28
N LEU A 119 8.83 2.52 12.01
CA LEU A 119 7.48 2.76 11.50
C LEU A 119 7.09 4.20 11.78
N GLU A 120 6.40 4.81 10.84
CA GLU A 120 5.66 6.06 11.02
C GLU A 120 4.17 5.73 11.03
N LEU A 121 3.56 5.80 12.23
CA LEU A 121 2.13 5.57 12.40
C LEU A 121 1.37 6.87 12.13
N HIS A 122 0.57 6.91 11.07
CA HIS A 122 -0.32 8.04 10.78
C HIS A 122 -1.64 7.80 11.49
N THR A 123 -2.03 8.72 12.36
CA THR A 123 -3.24 8.59 13.19
C THR A 123 -4.21 9.74 12.95
N GLN A 124 -5.50 9.43 12.83
CA GLN A 124 -6.62 10.35 12.70
C GLN A 124 -7.74 9.86 13.63
N ASP A 125 -8.36 10.72 14.42
CA ASP A 125 -9.46 10.33 15.34
C ASP A 125 -9.11 9.14 16.26
N ASN A 126 -7.87 9.12 16.74
CA ASN A 126 -7.32 8.02 17.56
C ASN A 126 -7.33 6.64 16.87
N GLN A 127 -7.46 6.61 15.54
CA GLN A 127 -7.34 5.43 14.69
C GLN A 127 -6.05 5.53 13.87
N ILE A 128 -5.37 4.40 13.67
CA ILE A 128 -4.26 4.31 12.72
C ILE A 128 -4.89 4.24 11.33
N VAL A 129 -4.52 5.15 10.44
CA VAL A 129 -5.08 5.22 9.08
C VAL A 129 -4.11 4.71 8.02
N LYS A 130 -2.79 4.77 8.28
CA LYS A 130 -1.76 4.11 7.48
C LYS A 130 -0.42 4.04 8.20
N VAL A 131 0.50 3.23 7.67
CA VAL A 131 1.87 3.11 8.19
C VAL A 131 2.91 3.31 7.07
N THR A 132 3.79 4.29 7.26
CA THR A 132 4.96 4.51 6.42
C THR A 132 6.24 4.17 7.19
N SER A 133 7.39 4.43 6.59
CA SER A 133 8.68 4.27 7.23
C SER A 133 9.63 5.32 6.65
N PRO A 134 10.50 5.95 7.45
CA PRO A 134 11.42 6.97 6.96
C PRO A 134 12.40 6.35 5.95
N SER A 135 12.53 6.96 4.78
CA SER A 135 13.38 6.46 3.70
C SER A 135 14.88 6.55 4.00
N ASP A 136 15.26 7.42 4.95
CA ASP A 136 16.64 7.66 5.37
C ASP A 136 17.06 6.82 6.59
N HIS A 137 16.20 5.91 7.08
CA HIS A 137 16.50 5.10 8.25
C HIS A 137 17.41 3.90 7.94
N SER A 138 18.41 3.68 8.80
CA SER A 138 19.52 2.73 8.58
C SER A 138 19.13 1.24 8.52
N VAL A 139 17.96 0.88 9.05
CA VAL A 139 17.56 -0.54 9.18
C VAL A 139 16.92 -1.09 7.90
N THR A 140 16.01 -0.32 7.29
CA THR A 140 15.23 -0.79 6.12
C THR A 140 15.04 0.25 5.02
N SER A 141 15.57 1.48 5.18
CA SER A 141 15.46 2.55 4.19
C SER A 141 14.03 2.79 3.68
N GLY A 142 13.03 2.71 4.58
CA GLY A 142 11.62 2.91 4.26
C GLY A 142 10.85 1.66 3.79
N HIS A 143 11.55 0.55 3.54
CA HIS A 143 10.93 -0.70 3.10
C HIS A 143 10.36 -1.49 4.26
N LEU A 144 9.13 -1.98 4.11
CA LEU A 144 8.47 -2.80 5.13
C LEU A 144 7.98 -4.09 4.50
N CYS A 145 7.95 -5.15 5.31
CA CYS A 145 7.21 -6.35 4.96
C CYS A 145 5.71 -6.14 5.22
N ILE A 146 4.88 -7.10 4.81
CA ILE A 146 3.42 -7.09 5.03
C ILE A 146 3.04 -6.79 6.49
N LYS A 147 3.80 -7.33 7.46
CA LYS A 147 3.51 -7.15 8.89
C LYS A 147 3.77 -5.72 9.36
N GLY A 148 4.87 -5.10 8.94
CA GLY A 148 5.16 -3.71 9.26
C GLY A 148 4.21 -2.73 8.55
N ARG A 149 3.86 -3.03 7.29
CA ARG A 149 3.02 -2.16 6.46
C ARG A 149 1.56 -2.20 6.86
N PHE A 150 1.02 -3.39 7.10
CA PHE A 150 -0.43 -3.62 7.24
C PHE A 150 -0.83 -4.30 8.55
N GLY A 151 0.12 -4.87 9.30
CA GLY A 151 -0.20 -5.68 10.48
C GLY A 151 -0.79 -4.90 11.65
N TRP A 152 -0.85 -3.58 11.63
CA TRP A 152 -1.31 -2.77 12.77
C TRP A 152 -2.82 -2.88 13.09
N GLN A 153 -3.63 -3.50 12.23
CA GLN A 153 -5.10 -3.58 12.40
C GLN A 153 -5.53 -4.21 13.75
N TYR A 154 -4.73 -5.11 14.33
CA TYR A 154 -5.04 -5.72 15.63
C TYR A 154 -5.12 -4.70 16.78
N VAL A 155 -4.50 -3.51 16.64
CA VAL A 155 -4.55 -2.46 17.66
C VAL A 155 -5.98 -1.97 17.89
N HIS A 156 -6.83 -2.04 16.87
CA HIS A 156 -8.23 -1.64 16.91
C HIS A 156 -9.19 -2.83 17.00
N ALA A 157 -8.66 -4.04 17.19
CA ALA A 157 -9.50 -5.22 17.32
C ALA A 157 -10.40 -5.10 18.57
N PRO A 158 -11.64 -5.62 18.51
CA PRO A 158 -12.47 -5.74 19.70
C PRO A 158 -11.73 -6.50 20.80
N GLU A 159 -12.09 -6.21 22.05
CA GLU A 159 -11.57 -6.95 23.21
C GLU A 159 -11.70 -8.46 22.98
N PHE A 160 -10.58 -9.18 23.11
CA PHE A 160 -10.57 -10.63 22.94
C PHE A 160 -11.44 -11.27 24.02
N LYS A 161 -12.52 -11.92 23.59
CA LYS A 161 -13.37 -12.74 24.47
C LYS A 161 -13.02 -14.21 24.25
N PRO A 162 -12.30 -14.86 25.17
CA PRO A 162 -12.06 -16.29 25.07
C PRO A 162 -13.40 -17.03 25.03
N LYS A 163 -13.50 -18.05 24.17
CA LYS A 163 -14.67 -18.95 24.20
C LYS A 163 -14.70 -19.61 25.57
N GLU A 164 -15.86 -19.58 26.23
CA GLU A 164 -16.06 -20.35 27.46
C GLU A 164 -15.71 -21.81 27.18
N ALA A 165 -14.90 -22.39 28.07
CA ALA A 165 -14.57 -23.80 28.00
C ALA A 165 -15.89 -24.61 28.12
N PRO A 166 -16.03 -25.70 27.35
CA PRO A 166 -17.20 -26.57 27.45
C PRO A 166 -17.33 -27.21 28.84
#